data_AF-A0A6V7IDX7-F1
#
_entry.id   AF-A0A6V7IDX7-F1
#
_cell.length_a   1.000
_cell.length_b   1.000
_cell.length_c   1.000
_cell.angle_alpha   90.00
_cell.angle_beta   90.00
_cell.angle_gamma   90.00
#
_symmetry.space_group_name_H-M   'P 1'
#
loop_
_entity.id
_entity.type
_entity.pdbx_description
1 polymer ?
#
loop_
_entity_poly.entity_id
_entity_poly.type
_entity_poly.pdbx_seq_one_letter_code
_entity_poly.pdbx_strand_id
1 'polypeptide(L)' 'EEHIKPVKLAIDRPSEKFLQFLHKHYNLEKIIPQNNKFVVFEGFFDD' A
#
# COMPACT_ATOMS: atom_id res chain seq x y z
N GLU A 1 -7.68 -9.28 15.13
CA GLU A 1 -7.29 -8.09 14.36
C GLU A 1 -5.80 -7.91 14.47
N GLU A 2 -5.15 -7.40 13.42
CA GLU A 2 -3.69 -7.38 13.32
C GLU A 2 -3.03 -6.08 13.87
N HIS A 3 -3.78 -5.05 14.28
CA HIS A 3 -3.24 -3.77 14.81
C HIS A 3 -2.14 -3.09 13.95
N ILE A 4 -2.09 -3.39 12.64
CA ILE A 4 -1.13 -2.82 11.69
C ILE A 4 -1.73 -1.61 10.99
N LYS A 5 -0.94 -0.54 10.85
CA LYS A 5 -1.33 0.62 10.05
C LYS A 5 -1.36 0.25 8.56
N PRO A 6 -2.38 0.66 7.78
CA PRO A 6 -2.49 0.35 6.34
C PRO A 6 -1.24 0.68 5.51
N VAL A 7 -0.53 1.77 5.85
CA VAL A 7 0.72 2.16 5.18
C VAL A 7 1.86 1.16 5.34
N LYS A 8 1.81 0.30 6.36
CA LYS A 8 2.79 -0.77 6.63
C LYS A 8 2.45 -2.08 5.91
N LEU A 9 1.44 -2.10 5.05
CA LEU A 9 1.04 -3.29 4.30
C LEU A 9 1.72 -3.32 2.94
N ALA A 10 2.29 -4.47 2.60
CA ALA A 10 2.73 -4.80 1.24
C ALA A 10 1.63 -5.61 0.55
N ILE A 11 1.32 -5.26 -0.70
CA ILE A 11 0.16 -5.83 -1.42
C ILE A 11 0.64 -6.55 -2.68
N ASP A 12 0.35 -7.85 -2.81
CA ASP A 12 0.69 -8.62 -4.03
C ASP A 12 -0.25 -8.24 -5.18
N ARG A 13 0.31 -7.69 -6.25
CA ARG A 13 -0.40 -7.38 -7.52
C ARG A 13 -1.78 -6.75 -7.32
N PRO A 14 -1.88 -5.57 -6.67
CA PRO A 14 -3.17 -4.91 -6.49
C PRO A 14 -3.80 -4.58 -7.85
N SER A 15 -5.12 -4.77 -7.94
CA SER A 15 -5.90 -4.27 -9.08
C SER A 15 -6.07 -2.76 -9.01
N GLU A 16 -6.30 -2.09 -10.15
CA GLU A 16 -6.56 -0.65 -10.19
C GLU A 16 -7.74 -0.23 -9.29
N LYS A 17 -8.80 -1.04 -9.24
CA LYS A 17 -9.94 -0.80 -8.34
C LYS A 17 -9.54 -0.83 -6.87
N PHE A 18 -8.63 -1.74 -6.52
CA PHE A 18 -8.14 -1.83 -5.14
C PHE A 18 -7.21 -0.67 -4.80
N LEU A 19 -6.36 -0.24 -5.73
CA LEU A 19 -5.55 0.97 -5.55
C LEU A 19 -6.43 2.21 -5.31
N GLN A 20 -7.52 2.37 -6.07
CA GLN A 20 -8.49 3.47 -5.86
C GLN A 20 -9.17 3.40 -4.49
N PHE A 21 -9.46 2.19 -4.00
CA PHE A 21 -10.00 1.99 -2.65
C PHE A 21 -8.99 2.44 -1.58
N LEU A 22 -7.72 2.03 -1.71
CA LEU A 22 -6.66 2.38 -0.77
C LEU A 22 -6.38 3.89 -0.76
N HIS A 23 -6.44 4.52 -1.92
CA HIS A 23 -6.37 5.96 -2.06
C HIS A 23 -7.51 6.66 -1.31
N LYS A 24 -8.76 6.28 -1.61
CA LYS A 24 -9.95 6.94 -1.06
C LYS A 24 -10.11 6.76 0.46
N HIS A 25 -9.79 5.59 0.99
CA HIS A 25 -10.09 5.23 2.37
C HIS A 25 -8.90 5.39 3.31
N TYR A 26 -7.67 5.34 2.79
CA TYR A 26 -6.45 5.35 3.59
C TYR A 26 -5.41 6.37 3.12
N ASN A 27 -5.74 7.21 2.12
CA ASN A 27 -4.83 8.20 1.53
C ASN A 27 -3.51 7.61 1.02
N LEU A 28 -3.54 6.33 0.61
CA LEU A 28 -2.38 5.63 0.05
C LEU A 28 -2.29 5.89 -1.46
N GLU A 29 -1.49 6.88 -1.84
CA GLU A 29 -1.38 7.35 -3.24
C GLU A 29 -0.02 7.04 -3.87
N LYS A 30 1.06 7.42 -3.20
CA LYS A 30 2.40 7.33 -3.76
C LYS A 30 2.94 5.92 -3.60
N ILE A 31 2.97 5.18 -4.71
CA ILE A 31 3.53 3.84 -4.78
C ILE A 31 5.05 3.91 -4.92
N ILE A 32 5.78 3.06 -4.17
CA ILE A 32 7.21 2.85 -4.34
C ILE A 32 7.41 1.54 -5.14
N PRO A 33 7.88 1.60 -6.40
CA PRO A 33 8.11 0.41 -7.21
C PRO A 33 9.10 -0.54 -6.53
N GLN A 34 8.74 -1.82 -6.46
CA GLN A 34 9.62 -2.87 -5.94
C GLN A 34 10.06 -3.79 -7.08
N ASN A 35 11.23 -4.42 -6.95
CA ASN A 35 11.71 -5.43 -7.91
C ASN A 35 10.97 -6.78 -7.78
N ASN A 36 9.96 -6.85 -6.91
CA ASN A 36 9.10 -8.01 -6.71
C ASN A 36 7.66 -7.69 -7.15
N LYS A 37 6.73 -8.64 -6.99
CA LYS A 37 5.32 -8.47 -7.39
C LYS A 37 4.48 -7.66 -6.39
N PHE A 38 5.09 -7.11 -5.34
CA PHE A 38 4.40 -6.37 -4.30
C PHE A 38 4.46 -4.86 -4.54
N VAL A 39 3.40 -4.20 -4.09
CA VAL A 39 3.27 -2.75 -4.03
C VAL A 39 3.31 -2.32 -2.57
N VAL A 40 4.15 -1.33 -2.28
CA VAL A 40 4.18 -0.62 -1.00
C VAL A 40 4.01 0.88 -1.26
N PHE A 41 3.55 1.61 -0.25
CA PHE A 41 3.29 3.05 -0.35
C PHE A 41 4.34 3.87 0.39
N GLU A 42 4.42 5.16 0.06
CA GLU A 42 5.21 6.13 0.81
C GLU A 42 4.82 6.10 2.30
N GLY A 43 5.81 6.06 3.19
CA GLY A 43 5.63 5.84 4.62
C GLY A 43 5.73 4.39 5.09
N PHE A 44 5.84 3.43 4.16
CA PHE A 44 6.03 2.01 4.51
C PHE A 44 7.32 1.79 5.31
N PHE A 45 8.42 2.46 4.93
CA PHE A 45 9.74 2.33 5.57
C PHE A 45 9.99 3.30 6.73
N ASP A 46 9.04 4.17 7.05
CA ASP A 46 9.15 5.09 8.19
C ASP A 46 9.12 4.30 9.52
N ASP A 47 9.45 4.91 10.65
CA ASP A 47 9.39 4.23 11.96
C ASP A 47 7.94 4.06 12.49
#